data_AF-A0AAI9R8T9-F1
#
_entry.id   AF-A0AAI9R8T9-F1
#
_cell.length_a   1.000
_cell.length_b   1.000
_cell.length_c   1.000
_cell.angle_alpha   90.00
_cell.angle_beta   90.00
_cell.angle_gamma   90.00
#
_symmetry.space_group_name_H-M   'P 1'
#
loop_
_entity.id
_entity.type
_entity.pdbx_description
1 polymer ?
#
loop_
_entity_poly.entity_id
_entity_poly.type
_entity_poly.pdbx_seq_one_letter_code
_entity_poly.pdbx_strand_id
1 'polypeptide(L)' 'DDIENILAPLGCAVILEASHDCMQCRGVSKQNAVMTTSAMRGVFFDKLEARGELLQLINTQSER' A
#
# COMPACT_ATOMS: atom_id res chain seq x y z
N ASP A 1 8.03 -8.08 6.22
CA ASP A 1 8.16 -8.21 7.68
C ASP A 1 9.44 -7.61 8.27
N ASP A 2 10.47 -7.31 7.46
CA ASP A 2 11.73 -6.70 7.97
C ASP A 2 11.53 -5.40 8.77
N ILE A 3 10.61 -4.54 8.35
CA ILE A 3 10.29 -3.29 9.07
C ILE A 3 9.83 -3.59 10.51
N GLU A 4 9.02 -4.63 10.70
CA GLU A 4 8.54 -5.04 12.02
C GLU A 4 9.69 -5.64 12.85
N ASN A 5 10.48 -6.53 12.24
CA ASN A 5 11.58 -7.24 12.90
C ASN A 5 12.72 -6.31 13.34
N ILE A 6 13.07 -5.30 12.54
CA ILE A 6 14.21 -4.43 12.79
C ILE A 6 13.87 -3.29 13.75
N LEU A 7 12.65 -2.73 13.63
CA LEU A 7 12.28 -1.51 14.36
C LEU A 7 11.41 -1.77 15.59
N ALA A 8 10.85 -2.97 15.76
CA ALA A 8 9.90 -3.32 16.81
C ALA A 8 8.81 -2.23 17.05
N PRO A 9 8.11 -1.77 16.00
CA PRO A 9 7.16 -0.66 16.12
C PRO A 9 5.84 -1.12 16.75
N LEU A 10 5.03 -0.17 17.20
CA LEU A 10 3.64 -0.44 17.64
C LEU A 10 2.76 -0.95 16.48
N GLY A 11 3.11 -0.62 15.24
CA GLY A 11 2.50 -1.17 14.04
C GLY A 11 3.21 -0.68 12.79
N CYS A 12 2.95 -1.36 11.68
CA CYS A 12 3.53 -1.05 10.38
C CYS A 12 2.43 -1.07 9.31
N ALA A 13 2.48 -0.10 8.40
CA ALA A 13 1.56 -0.01 7.28
C ALA A 13 2.37 0.22 6.00
N VAL A 14 2.16 -0.63 5.00
CA VAL A 14 2.80 -0.53 3.68
C VAL A 14 1.71 -0.53 2.63
N ILE A 15 1.74 0.46 1.76
CA ILE A 15 0.85 0.58 0.59
C ILE A 15 1.77 0.77 -0.62
N LEU A 16 1.55 -0.05 -1.65
CA LEU A 16 2.36 -0.03 -2.87
C LEU A 16 1.43 0.03 -4.07
N GLU A 17 1.66 1.02 -4.92
CA GLU A 17 1.02 1.16 -6.21
C GLU A 17 2.07 0.99 -7.31
N ALA A 18 1.81 0.10 -8.26
CA ALA A 18 2.73 -0.16 -9.35
C ALA A 18 2.00 -0.51 -10.65
N SER A 19 2.63 -0.14 -11.77
CA SER A 19 2.29 -0.65 -13.10
C SER A 19 2.94 -2.01 -13.34
N HIS A 20 2.20 -2.91 -13.99
CA HIS A 20 2.70 -4.24 -14.33
C HIS A 20 2.99 -4.33 -15.84
N ASP A 21 4.25 -4.13 -16.23
CA ASP A 21 4.69 -4.19 -17.63
C ASP A 21 4.36 -5.52 -18.30
N CYS A 22 4.38 -6.62 -17.53
CA CYS A 22 3.98 -7.94 -18.04
C CYS A 22 2.51 -7.98 -18.49
N MET A 23 1.64 -7.11 -17.96
CA MET A 23 0.23 -6.97 -18.33
C MET A 23 0.01 -5.86 -19.37
N GLN A 24 0.91 -4.90 -19.46
CA GLN A 24 0.84 -3.78 -20.42
C GLN A 24 1.43 -4.17 -21.78
N CYS A 25 2.61 -4.80 -21.77
CA CYS A 25 3.40 -5.08 -22.97
C CYS A 25 3.20 -6.51 -23.50
N ARG A 26 2.65 -7.41 -22.69
CA ARG A 26 2.43 -8.83 -23.01
C ARG A 26 1.06 -9.28 -22.47
N GLY A 27 0.62 -10.47 -22.88
CA GLY A 27 -0.61 -11.08 -22.36
C GLY A 27 -1.87 -10.25 -22.65
N VAL A 28 -2.60 -9.86 -21.60
CA VAL A 28 -3.90 -9.16 -21.68
C VAL A 28 -3.83 -7.73 -22.22
N SER A 29 -2.63 -7.17 -22.43
CA SER A 29 -2.37 -5.91 -23.13
C SER A 29 -3.17 -4.70 -22.62
N LYS A 30 -3.31 -4.57 -21.29
CA LYS A 30 -4.02 -3.46 -20.65
C LYS A 30 -3.04 -2.34 -20.33
N GLN A 31 -2.92 -1.37 -21.24
CA GLN A 31 -1.95 -0.25 -21.18
C GLN A 31 -1.99 0.55 -19.88
N ASN A 32 -3.15 0.64 -19.22
CA ASN A 32 -3.33 1.37 -17.96
C ASN A 32 -3.52 0.42 -16.76
N ALA A 33 -2.89 -0.76 -16.78
CA ALA A 33 -2.92 -1.68 -15.65
C ALA A 33 -2.03 -1.14 -14.51
N VAL A 34 -2.70 -0.70 -13.44
CA VAL A 34 -2.09 -0.34 -12.16
C VAL A 34 -2.68 -1.26 -11.09
N MET A 35 -1.83 -1.74 -10.19
CA MET A 35 -2.21 -2.58 -9.06
C MET A 35 -1.78 -1.91 -7.76
N THR A 36 -2.72 -1.79 -6.84
CA THR A 36 -2.47 -1.33 -5.47
C THR A 36 -2.53 -2.52 -4.53
N THR A 37 -1.48 -2.72 -3.74
CA THR A 37 -1.40 -3.74 -2.69
C THR A 37 -1.10 -3.08 -1.36
N SER A 38 -1.52 -3.73 -0.26
CA SER A 38 -1.23 -3.22 1.07
C SER A 38 -0.99 -4.33 2.07
N ALA A 39 -0.19 -4.03 3.10
CA ALA A 39 0.06 -4.88 4.25
C ALA A 39 0.04 -4.03 5.52
N MET A 40 -0.78 -4.44 6.49
CA MET A 40 -0.99 -3.74 7.75
C MET A 40 -0.68 -4.67 8.92
N ARG A 41 0.02 -4.16 9.94
CA ARG A 41 0.42 -4.88 11.16
C ARG A 41 0.24 -4.00 12.40
N GLY A 42 0.03 -4.63 13.55
CA GLY A 42 -0.13 -3.98 14.85
C GLY A 42 -1.26 -2.94 14.84
N VAL A 43 -1.00 -1.76 15.42
CA VAL A 43 -2.04 -0.73 15.59
C VAL A 43 -2.77 -0.31 14.30
N PHE A 44 -2.13 -0.40 13.13
CA PHE A 44 -2.76 -0.08 11.85
C PHE A 44 -3.68 -1.19 11.32
N PHE A 45 -3.53 -2.41 11.81
CA PHE A 45 -4.47 -3.50 11.53
C PHE A 45 -5.61 -3.52 12.55
N ASP A 46 -5.27 -3.35 13.83
CA ASP A 46 -6.20 -3.51 14.96
C ASP A 46 -7.14 -2.31 15.14
N LYS A 47 -6.65 -1.08 14.90
CA LYS A 47 -7.43 0.15 15.09
C LYS A 47 -7.93 0.70 13.77
N LEU A 48 -9.24 0.82 13.64
CA LEU A 48 -9.87 1.30 12.41
C LEU A 48 -9.60 2.80 12.19
N GLU A 49 -9.53 3.57 13.27
CA GLU A 49 -9.31 5.03 13.26
C GLU A 49 -7.92 5.36 12.73
N ALA A 50 -6.88 4.69 13.25
CA ALA A 50 -5.50 4.90 12.82
C ALA A 50 -5.29 4.52 11.34
N ARG A 51 -5.93 3.43 10.89
CA ARG A 51 -5.96 3.04 9.47
C ARG A 51 -6.68 4.07 8.62
N GLY A 52 -7.81 4.60 9.10
CA GLY A 52 -8.58 5.63 8.40
C GLY A 52 -7.78 6.90 8.18
N GLU A 53 -7.13 7.40 9.24
CA GLU A 53 -6.27 8.60 9.18
C GLU A 53 -5.12 8.42 8.18
N LEU A 54 -4.44 7.27 8.22
CA LEU A 54 -3.37 6.96 7.27
C LEU A 54 -3.84 6.99 5.81
N LEU A 55 -4.96 6.32 5.51
CA LEU A 55 -5.49 6.26 4.13
C LEU A 55 -5.94 7.64 3.64
N GLN A 56 -6.51 8.47 4.52
CA GLN A 56 -6.85 9.85 4.20
C GLN A 56 -5.61 10.68 3.86
N LEU A 57 -4.55 10.58 4.65
CA LEU A 57 -3.30 11.30 4.43
C LEU A 57 -2.63 10.92 3.11
N ILE A 58 -2.61 9.63 2.77
CA ILE A 58 -1.98 9.13 1.54
C ILE A 58 -2.78 9.53 0.30
N ASN A 59 -4.11 9.42 0.34
CA ASN A 59 -4.95 9.83 -0.80
C ASN A 59 -4.83 11.32 -1.11
N THR A 60 -4.65 12.16 -0.09
CA THR A 60 -4.43 13.61 -0.28
C THR A 60 -3.13 13.93 -1.04
N GLN A 61 -2.13 13.04 -1.00
CA GLN A 61 -0.85 13.24 -1.70
C GLN A 61 -0.88 12.71 -3.14
N SER A 62 -1.78 11.77 -3.46
CA SER A 62 -1.88 11.16 -4.80
C SER A 62 -2.56 12.09 -5.83
N GLU A 63 -3.31 13.09 -5.36
CA GLU A 63 -3.97 14.09 -6.21
C GLU A 63 -3.09 15.32 -6.52
N ARG A 64 -1.81 15.32 -6.13
CA ARG A 64 -0.81 16.33 -6.51
C ARG A 64 0.14 15.80 -7.57
#